data_AF-A0A9E3K1D6-F1
#
_entry.id   AF-A0A9E3K1D6-F1
#
_cell.length_a   1.000
_cell.length_b   1.000
_cell.length_c   1.000
_cell.angle_alpha   90.00
_cell.angle_beta   90.00
_cell.angle_gamma   90.00
#
_symmetry.space_group_name_H-M   'P 1'
#
loop_
_entity.id
_entity.type
_entity.pdbx_description
1 polymer ?
#
loop_
_entity_poly.entity_id
_entity_poly.type
_entity_poly.pdbx_seq_one_letter_code
_entity_poly.pdbx_strand_id
1 'polypeptide(L)'
;MWKPRAATDPERTAVPASRASSARPAGAELEATYAPAARQRVSLAALALPRLSRYRETGARLLEIGLNRAFVPVAPSADTIIRFAVDDQDALQAITPAGRERIAVPASFRPVEGVRLELAACAPALAERYCALLRLPHPLEQPVAGGARFTFGRGAPMLAALRVLDSPRFLRNAAGAPPTSADRLGLSRDAFSFEVGPEGWLIARLSDSQDLYHLDEQLGFVAAIDTATPEQPYRLPPGHHLVAGHYVLRFDA
;
A
#
# COMPACT_ATOMS: atom_id res chain seq x y z
N MET A 1 -63.94 12.73 1.04
CA MET A 1 -64.51 13.68 0.05
C MET A 1 -63.39 13.92 -0.96
N TRP A 2 -63.34 13.45 -2.20
CA TRP A 2 -64.31 12.95 -3.20
C TRP A 2 -63.70 11.73 -3.95
N LYS A 3 -64.58 10.89 -4.52
CA LYS A 3 -64.38 9.55 -5.11
C LYS A 3 -63.95 9.59 -6.62
N PRO A 4 -63.57 8.45 -7.23
CA PRO A 4 -62.91 8.35 -8.54
C PRO A 4 -63.89 8.29 -9.72
N ARG A 5 -63.38 8.33 -10.96
CA ARG A 5 -64.06 7.80 -12.16
C ARG A 5 -63.08 7.15 -13.15
N ALA A 6 -63.47 5.97 -13.62
CA ALA A 6 -62.91 5.22 -14.74
C ALA A 6 -63.84 5.33 -15.97
N ALA A 7 -63.44 4.64 -17.06
CA ALA A 7 -64.09 4.43 -18.37
C ALA A 7 -63.72 5.48 -19.44
N THR A 8 -63.40 5.15 -20.71
CA THR A 8 -63.69 3.98 -21.55
C THR A 8 -62.86 4.04 -22.85
N ASP A 9 -62.42 2.89 -23.37
CA ASP A 9 -62.14 2.61 -24.80
C ASP A 9 -63.41 1.92 -25.35
N PRO A 10 -63.92 2.08 -26.61
CA PRO A 10 -63.26 1.56 -27.83
C PRO A 10 -63.57 2.29 -29.17
N GLU A 11 -62.74 2.05 -30.19
CA GLU A 11 -63.14 1.52 -31.51
C GLU A 11 -62.23 1.98 -32.67
N ARG A 12 -61.42 1.02 -33.14
CA ARG A 12 -61.31 0.54 -34.52
C ARG A 12 -61.12 1.58 -35.63
N THR A 13 -59.99 1.47 -36.34
CA THR A 13 -60.03 0.96 -37.73
C THR A 13 -58.69 0.36 -38.20
N ALA A 14 -58.79 -0.87 -38.73
CA ALA A 14 -58.01 -1.52 -39.79
C ALA A 14 -56.49 -1.78 -39.68
N VAL A 15 -56.19 -3.07 -39.62
CA VAL A 15 -54.95 -3.77 -40.01
C VAL A 15 -54.79 -3.76 -41.55
N PRO A 16 -53.58 -4.01 -42.08
CA PRO A 16 -53.45 -5.24 -42.86
C PRO A 16 -52.25 -6.08 -42.43
N ALA A 17 -52.48 -7.39 -42.47
CA ALA A 17 -51.53 -8.44 -42.15
C ALA A 17 -50.69 -8.88 -43.37
N SER A 18 -49.68 -9.69 -43.05
CA SER A 18 -48.84 -10.56 -43.90
C SER A 18 -47.54 -9.92 -44.43
N ARG A 19 -46.36 -10.53 -44.33
CA ARG A 19 -45.99 -11.96 -44.33
C ARG A 19 -44.85 -12.28 -43.36
N ALA A 20 -44.90 -13.48 -42.80
CA ALA A 20 -43.75 -14.15 -42.21
C ALA A 20 -42.74 -14.54 -43.30
N SER A 21 -41.45 -14.32 -43.04
CA SER A 21 -40.40 -15.23 -43.52
C SER A 21 -39.40 -15.49 -42.40
N SER A 22 -39.30 -16.78 -42.09
CA SER A 22 -38.25 -17.45 -41.35
C SER A 22 -36.82 -16.94 -41.62
N ALA A 23 -36.11 -16.59 -40.56
CA ALA A 23 -34.68 -16.87 -40.42
C ALA A 23 -34.32 -16.78 -38.94
N ARG A 24 -34.13 -17.94 -38.31
CA ARG A 24 -33.51 -18.11 -37.00
C ARG A 24 -32.00 -18.21 -37.25
N PRO A 25 -31.15 -17.29 -36.76
CA PRO A 25 -29.75 -17.63 -36.57
C PRO A 25 -29.66 -18.45 -35.29
N ALA A 26 -29.33 -19.72 -35.45
CA ALA A 26 -28.65 -20.49 -34.41
C ALA A 26 -27.20 -19.99 -34.31
N GLY A 27 -26.70 -19.84 -33.10
CA GLY A 27 -25.40 -19.25 -32.76
C GLY A 27 -25.58 -18.35 -31.54
N ALA A 28 -25.83 -18.91 -30.36
CA ALA A 28 -24.79 -19.38 -29.45
C ALA A 28 -23.74 -18.28 -29.16
N GLU A 29 -23.81 -17.82 -27.91
CA GLU A 29 -22.68 -17.28 -27.13
C GLU A 29 -22.15 -15.90 -27.51
N LEU A 30 -22.85 -14.87 -27.01
CA LEU A 30 -22.20 -13.66 -26.50
C LEU A 30 -22.71 -13.37 -25.07
N GLU A 31 -22.74 -14.40 -24.22
CA GLU A 31 -22.39 -14.14 -22.82
C GLU A 31 -20.88 -13.95 -22.79
N ALA A 32 -20.42 -12.76 -23.19
CA ALA A 32 -19.17 -12.25 -22.68
C ALA A 32 -19.39 -12.09 -21.18
N THR A 33 -19.20 -13.18 -20.44
CA THR A 33 -18.94 -13.13 -19.02
C THR A 33 -17.78 -12.16 -18.92
N TYR A 34 -18.06 -10.95 -18.45
CA TYR A 34 -17.07 -9.98 -18.09
C TYR A 34 -16.28 -10.63 -16.96
N ALA A 35 -15.26 -11.41 -17.31
CA ALA A 35 -14.22 -11.78 -16.38
C ALA A 35 -13.66 -10.43 -15.92
N PRO A 36 -13.70 -10.10 -14.63
CA PRO A 36 -12.99 -8.94 -14.16
C PRO A 36 -11.55 -9.13 -14.63
N ALA A 37 -11.07 -8.26 -15.52
CA ALA A 37 -9.65 -8.23 -15.84
C ALA A 37 -8.90 -8.29 -14.52
N ALA A 38 -7.92 -9.18 -14.41
CA ALA A 38 -7.11 -9.34 -13.20
C ALA A 38 -6.72 -7.95 -12.71
N ARG A 39 -7.30 -7.54 -11.57
CA ARG A 39 -7.07 -6.22 -11.04
C ARG A 39 -5.68 -6.27 -10.44
N GLN A 40 -4.73 -5.71 -11.15
CA GLN A 40 -3.38 -5.45 -10.66
C GLN A 40 -3.48 -4.70 -9.34
N ARG A 41 -2.60 -5.04 -8.40
CA ARG A 41 -2.64 -4.45 -7.05
C ARG A 41 -1.26 -4.03 -6.62
N VAL A 42 -1.24 -2.92 -5.88
CA VAL A 42 -0.10 -2.55 -5.06
C VAL A 42 -0.56 -2.64 -3.61
N SER A 43 0.20 -3.35 -2.79
CA SER A 43 -0.14 -3.52 -1.38
C SER A 43 1.00 -3.11 -0.46
N LEU A 44 0.67 -2.49 0.68
CA LEU A 44 1.62 -2.26 1.76
C LEU A 44 1.80 -3.59 2.51
N ALA A 45 2.93 -4.26 2.30
CA ALA A 45 3.21 -5.56 2.90
C ALA A 45 4.00 -5.45 4.21
N ALA A 46 4.83 -4.43 4.35
CA ALA A 46 5.61 -4.18 5.55
C ALA A 46 5.95 -2.69 5.71
N LEU A 47 6.37 -2.33 6.92
CA LEU A 47 6.95 -1.02 7.22
C LEU A 47 8.45 -1.17 7.46
N ALA A 48 9.24 -0.38 6.75
CA ALA A 48 10.68 -0.27 6.96
C ALA A 48 10.96 0.73 8.07
N LEU A 49 11.33 0.22 9.25
CA LEU A 49 11.56 1.05 10.44
C LEU A 49 12.88 1.81 10.28
N PRO A 50 12.86 3.15 10.16
CA PRO A 50 14.05 3.94 9.86
C PRO A 50 15.02 3.99 11.05
N ARG A 51 16.30 4.16 10.74
CA ARG A 51 17.28 4.67 11.68
C ARG A 51 17.08 6.16 11.88
N LEU A 52 16.46 6.55 13.00
CA LEU A 52 16.25 7.96 13.32
C LEU A 52 17.54 8.71 13.56
N SER A 53 18.62 8.02 13.90
CA SER A 53 19.96 8.59 14.00
C SER A 53 20.42 9.32 12.72
N ARG A 54 19.90 8.95 11.54
CA ARG A 54 20.18 9.61 10.26
C ARG A 54 19.45 10.94 10.11
N TYR A 55 18.40 11.15 10.89
CA TYR A 55 17.50 12.30 10.79
C TYR A 55 17.61 13.23 12.01
N ARG A 56 18.70 13.14 12.80
CA ARG A 56 18.87 13.95 14.02
C ARG A 56 18.75 15.45 13.76
N GLU A 57 19.24 15.93 12.62
CA GLU A 57 19.16 17.34 12.20
C GLU A 57 17.72 17.82 11.97
N THR A 58 16.78 16.92 11.71
CA THR A 58 15.34 17.25 11.58
C THR A 58 14.65 17.46 12.93
N GLY A 59 15.32 17.08 14.03
CA GLY A 59 14.75 17.06 15.36
C GLY A 59 13.89 15.83 15.66
N ALA A 60 13.81 14.83 14.77
CA ALA A 60 13.13 13.56 15.03
C ALA A 60 13.73 12.83 16.26
N ARG A 61 12.88 12.43 17.22
CA ARG A 61 13.30 11.78 18.48
C ARG A 61 12.73 10.39 18.69
N LEU A 62 11.49 10.18 18.31
CA LEU A 62 10.81 8.90 18.50
C LEU A 62 9.79 8.70 17.39
N LEU A 63 9.92 7.61 16.64
CA LEU A 63 8.89 7.10 15.76
C LEU A 63 8.17 6.00 16.50
N GLU A 64 6.85 6.11 16.66
CA GLU A 64 6.04 5.12 17.35
C GLU A 64 4.82 4.76 16.50
N ILE A 65 4.69 3.45 16.22
CA ILE A 65 3.67 2.89 15.33
C ILE A 65 2.85 1.90 16.14
N GLY A 66 1.55 2.13 16.26
CA GLY A 66 0.62 1.20 16.86
C GLY A 66 -0.05 0.31 15.83
N LEU A 67 -0.47 -0.88 16.25
CA LEU A 67 -1.39 -1.72 15.50
C LEU A 67 -2.73 -1.79 16.25
N ASN A 68 -3.83 -1.57 15.56
CA ASN A 68 -5.17 -1.77 16.13
C ASN A 68 -5.56 -3.26 16.10
N ARG A 69 -6.77 -3.60 16.57
CA ARG A 69 -7.28 -5.00 16.57
C ARG A 69 -7.40 -5.63 15.18
N ALA A 70 -7.45 -4.83 14.12
CA ALA A 70 -7.45 -5.28 12.74
C ALA A 70 -6.03 -5.36 12.14
N PHE A 71 -4.98 -5.18 12.95
CA PHE A 71 -3.57 -5.16 12.54
C PHE A 71 -3.21 -4.06 11.55
N VAL A 72 -4.04 -3.00 11.48
CA VAL A 72 -3.76 -1.83 10.66
C VAL A 72 -2.85 -0.87 11.44
N PRO A 73 -1.77 -0.36 10.82
CA PRO A 73 -0.95 0.70 11.41
C PRO A 73 -1.77 1.95 11.73
N VAL A 74 -1.69 2.39 12.98
CA VAL A 74 -2.36 3.58 13.50
C VAL A 74 -1.42 4.34 14.43
N ALA A 75 -1.65 5.64 14.58
CA ALA A 75 -0.90 6.43 15.54
C ALA A 75 -1.15 5.89 16.96
N PRO A 76 -0.17 6.00 17.88
CA PRO A 76 -0.33 5.54 19.25
C PRO A 76 -1.61 6.07 19.92
N SER A 77 -2.41 5.16 20.46
CA SER A 77 -3.66 5.45 21.16
C SER A 77 -4.00 4.34 22.15
N ALA A 78 -5.07 4.50 22.92
CA ALA A 78 -5.58 3.45 23.81
C ALA A 78 -6.09 2.20 23.06
N ASP A 79 -6.40 2.33 21.77
CA ASP A 79 -6.95 1.24 20.94
C ASP A 79 -5.86 0.34 20.31
N THR A 80 -4.57 0.67 20.52
CA THR A 80 -3.47 -0.13 20.00
C THR A 80 -3.24 -1.37 20.85
N ILE A 81 -3.21 -2.54 20.23
CA ILE A 81 -2.96 -3.82 20.91
C ILE A 81 -1.46 -4.09 21.15
N ILE A 82 -0.62 -3.51 20.30
CA ILE A 82 0.84 -3.50 20.42
C ILE A 82 1.36 -2.27 19.67
N ARG A 83 2.47 -1.71 20.15
CA ARG A 83 3.18 -0.62 19.46
C ARG A 83 4.66 -0.97 19.32
N PHE A 84 5.25 -0.46 18.26
CA PHE A 84 6.69 -0.53 18.02
C PHE A 84 7.25 0.88 17.98
N ALA A 85 8.39 1.08 18.65
CA ALA A 85 9.05 2.37 18.66
C ALA A 85 10.51 2.26 18.22
N VAL A 86 10.99 3.29 17.52
CA VAL A 86 12.41 3.53 17.25
C VAL A 86 12.76 4.88 17.84
N ASP A 87 13.78 4.94 18.68
CA ASP A 87 14.30 6.20 19.22
C ASP A 87 15.47 6.76 18.39
N ASP A 88 15.95 7.94 18.77
CA ASP A 88 17.06 8.61 18.09
C ASP A 88 18.42 7.94 18.26
N GLN A 89 18.52 6.86 19.03
CA GLN A 89 19.68 5.98 19.12
C GLN A 89 19.46 4.67 18.35
N ASP A 90 18.42 4.63 17.50
CA ASP A 90 18.02 3.46 16.71
C ASP A 90 17.63 2.24 17.55
N ALA A 91 17.33 2.42 18.84
CA ALA A 91 16.91 1.31 19.69
C ALA A 91 15.43 0.98 19.43
N LEU A 92 15.17 -0.30 19.17
CA LEU A 92 13.83 -0.82 18.95
C LEU A 92 13.16 -1.18 20.28
N GLN A 93 11.89 -0.83 20.40
CA GLN A 93 11.09 -1.13 21.58
C GLN A 93 9.74 -1.71 21.16
N ALA A 94 9.30 -2.76 21.85
CA ALA A 94 7.91 -3.22 21.83
C ALA A 94 7.18 -2.62 23.03
N ILE A 95 5.94 -2.19 22.83
CA ILE A 95 5.10 -1.62 23.87
C ILE A 95 3.75 -2.34 23.86
N THR A 96 3.44 -3.00 24.97
CA THR A 96 2.21 -3.77 25.20
C THR A 96 1.50 -3.23 26.45
N PRO A 97 0.30 -3.72 26.80
CA PRO A 97 -0.32 -3.41 28.09
C PRO A 97 0.55 -3.80 29.30
N ALA A 98 1.44 -4.79 29.16
CA ALA A 98 2.34 -5.23 30.23
C ALA A 98 3.54 -4.28 30.44
N GLY A 99 3.81 -3.40 29.48
CA GLY A 99 4.89 -2.41 29.58
C GLY A 99 5.65 -2.21 28.27
N ARG A 100 6.83 -1.60 28.41
CA ARG A 100 7.74 -1.26 27.33
C ARG A 100 9.03 -2.06 27.52
N GLU A 101 9.47 -2.72 26.46
CA GLU A 101 10.66 -3.56 26.46
C GLU A 101 11.52 -3.25 25.23
N ARG A 102 12.85 -3.24 25.40
CA ARG A 102 13.79 -3.14 24.29
C ARG A 102 13.89 -4.49 23.59
N ILE A 103 13.83 -4.49 22.26
CA ILE A 103 13.81 -5.72 21.46
C ILE A 103 15.00 -5.76 20.50
N ALA A 104 15.47 -6.96 20.21
CA ALA A 104 16.42 -7.25 19.13
C ALA A 104 15.68 -7.87 17.94
N VAL A 105 16.27 -7.80 16.74
CA VAL A 105 15.73 -8.46 15.54
C VAL A 105 16.56 -9.69 15.16
N PRO A 106 15.95 -10.75 14.61
CA PRO A 106 14.51 -10.90 14.36
C PRO A 106 13.70 -11.13 15.64
N ALA A 107 12.45 -10.67 15.66
CA ALA A 107 11.51 -10.89 16.76
C ALA A 107 10.12 -11.27 16.22
N SER A 108 9.33 -11.95 17.06
CA SER A 108 7.93 -12.23 16.75
C SER A 108 7.02 -12.09 17.95
N PHE A 109 5.81 -11.60 17.70
CA PHE A 109 4.82 -11.29 18.72
C PHE A 109 3.50 -11.96 18.38
N ARG A 110 2.73 -12.32 19.42
CA ARG A 110 1.37 -12.87 19.29
C ARG A 110 0.42 -12.07 20.19
N PRO A 111 0.06 -10.84 19.79
CA PRO A 111 -0.78 -9.98 20.64
C PRO A 111 -2.23 -10.50 20.73
N VAL A 112 -2.67 -11.31 19.77
CA VAL A 112 -3.94 -12.06 19.81
C VAL A 112 -3.69 -13.49 19.34
N GLU A 113 -4.57 -14.40 19.71
CA GLU A 113 -4.50 -15.80 19.29
C GLU A 113 -4.62 -15.92 17.76
N GLY A 114 -3.82 -16.80 17.16
CA GLY A 114 -3.86 -17.08 15.72
C GLY A 114 -3.14 -16.07 14.81
N VAL A 115 -2.73 -14.89 15.31
CA VAL A 115 -1.99 -13.91 14.51
C VAL A 115 -0.55 -13.73 15.01
N ARG A 116 0.41 -13.93 14.11
CA ARG A 116 1.83 -13.68 14.35
C ARG A 116 2.23 -12.37 13.70
N LEU A 117 2.84 -11.49 14.49
CA LEU A 117 3.57 -10.33 14.00
C LEU A 117 5.05 -10.66 13.92
N GLU A 118 5.69 -10.23 12.85
CA GLU A 118 7.11 -10.48 12.60
C GLU A 118 7.84 -9.17 12.38
N LEU A 119 8.95 -9.03 13.11
CA LEU A 119 9.91 -7.98 12.94
C LEU A 119 11.19 -8.61 12.40
N ALA A 120 11.43 -8.48 11.10
CA ALA A 120 12.56 -9.07 10.43
C ALA A 120 13.80 -8.17 10.52
N ALA A 121 14.98 -8.80 10.60
CA ALA A 121 16.23 -8.10 10.45
C ALA A 121 16.38 -7.60 9.00
N CYS A 122 16.95 -6.41 8.83
CA CYS A 122 17.26 -5.89 7.51
C CYS A 122 18.50 -6.60 6.93
N ALA A 123 18.46 -6.92 5.63
CA ALA A 123 19.66 -7.31 4.90
C ALA A 123 20.72 -6.18 4.95
N PRO A 124 22.02 -6.48 4.80
CA PRO A 124 23.09 -5.50 4.95
C PRO A 124 22.90 -4.22 4.12
N ALA A 125 22.41 -4.35 2.88
CA ALA A 125 22.13 -3.21 2.00
C ALA A 125 21.06 -2.26 2.54
N LEU A 126 20.08 -2.77 3.31
CA LEU A 126 19.03 -1.97 3.95
C LEU A 126 19.45 -1.49 5.35
N ALA A 127 20.34 -2.23 6.01
CA ALA A 127 20.70 -2.02 7.41
C ALA A 127 21.36 -0.67 7.69
N GLU A 128 21.89 0.02 6.67
CA GLU A 128 22.41 1.38 6.80
C GLU A 128 21.29 2.41 7.07
N ARG A 129 20.06 2.13 6.63
CA ARG A 129 18.91 3.05 6.67
C ARG A 129 17.80 2.60 7.60
N TYR A 130 17.69 1.29 7.81
CA TYR A 130 16.58 0.69 8.54
C TYR A 130 17.08 -0.19 9.68
N CYS A 131 16.35 -0.17 10.79
CA CYS A 131 16.59 -1.04 11.93
C CYS A 131 15.94 -2.41 11.73
N ALA A 132 14.78 -2.44 11.07
CA ALA A 132 13.96 -3.64 10.91
C ALA A 132 12.89 -3.48 9.82
N LEU A 133 12.31 -4.60 9.39
CA LEU A 133 11.08 -4.64 8.62
C LEU A 133 9.93 -5.20 9.48
N LEU A 134 8.91 -4.39 9.75
CA LEU A 134 7.69 -4.82 10.43
C LEU A 134 6.70 -5.37 9.39
N ARG A 135 6.54 -6.69 9.34
CA ARG A 135 5.60 -7.35 8.41
C ARG A 135 4.16 -7.12 8.86
N LEU A 136 3.31 -6.69 7.94
CA LEU A 136 1.88 -6.56 8.20
C LEU A 136 1.20 -7.92 8.00
N PRO A 137 0.43 -8.43 8.99
CA PRO A 137 -0.32 -9.68 8.82
C PRO A 137 -1.34 -9.62 7.69
N HIS A 138 -1.89 -8.43 7.46
CA HIS A 138 -2.90 -8.17 6.44
C HIS A 138 -2.42 -6.96 5.62
N PRO A 139 -1.87 -7.17 4.42
CA PRO A 139 -1.44 -6.08 3.57
C PRO A 139 -2.60 -5.12 3.26
N LEU A 140 -2.30 -3.81 3.21
CA LEU A 140 -3.26 -2.83 2.76
C LEU A 140 -3.17 -2.73 1.25
N GLU A 141 -4.24 -3.00 0.53
CA GLU A 141 -4.21 -3.08 -0.93
C GLU A 141 -4.83 -1.85 -1.59
N GLN A 142 -4.30 -1.46 -2.75
CA GLN A 142 -4.91 -0.51 -3.66
C GLN A 142 -4.97 -1.11 -5.07
N PRO A 143 -6.15 -1.08 -5.73
CA PRO A 143 -6.26 -1.49 -7.12
C PRO A 143 -5.54 -0.48 -8.01
N VAL A 144 -4.91 -0.99 -9.07
CA VAL A 144 -4.21 -0.20 -10.07
C VAL A 144 -4.76 -0.54 -11.45
N ALA A 145 -5.01 0.47 -12.27
CA ALA A 145 -5.50 0.24 -13.63
C ALA A 145 -4.35 -0.15 -14.56
N GLY A 146 -4.51 -1.23 -15.31
CA GLY A 146 -3.54 -1.63 -16.32
C GLY A 146 -3.35 -0.59 -17.42
N GLY A 147 -2.14 -0.51 -17.96
CA GLY A 147 -1.79 0.39 -19.07
C GLY A 147 -1.59 1.86 -18.70
N ALA A 148 -1.69 2.22 -17.42
CA ALA A 148 -1.39 3.56 -16.92
C ALA A 148 -0.08 3.57 -16.12
N ARG A 149 0.62 4.71 -16.21
CA ARG A 149 1.79 5.00 -15.38
C ARG A 149 1.36 5.80 -14.16
N PHE A 150 1.84 5.35 -13.00
CA PHE A 150 1.51 5.95 -11.72
C PHE A 150 2.77 6.39 -10.99
N THR A 151 2.60 7.28 -10.03
CA THR A 151 3.68 7.75 -9.17
C THR A 151 3.37 7.39 -7.72
N PHE A 152 4.40 6.99 -6.98
CA PHE A 152 4.37 6.90 -5.54
C PHE A 152 5.32 7.92 -4.92
N GLY A 153 4.92 8.51 -3.80
CA GLY A 153 5.67 9.53 -3.10
C GLY A 153 4.74 10.37 -2.22
N ARG A 154 5.30 11.24 -1.38
CA ARG A 154 4.49 12.05 -0.45
C ARG A 154 3.60 13.08 -1.16
N GLY A 155 3.87 13.39 -2.43
CA GLY A 155 3.05 14.26 -3.27
C GLY A 155 1.96 13.53 -4.07
N ALA A 156 2.00 12.19 -4.12
CA ALA A 156 1.11 11.40 -4.95
C ALA A 156 -0.21 11.06 -4.21
N PRO A 157 -1.38 11.53 -4.68
CA PRO A 157 -2.65 11.31 -3.99
C PRO A 157 -3.21 9.91 -4.19
N MET A 158 -2.96 9.27 -5.34
CA MET A 158 -3.62 8.02 -5.72
C MET A 158 -3.34 6.88 -4.72
N LEU A 159 -2.10 6.75 -4.25
CA LEU A 159 -1.70 5.74 -3.28
C LEU A 159 -1.52 6.29 -1.86
N ALA A 160 -2.16 7.43 -1.55
CA ALA A 160 -2.08 8.03 -0.21
C ALA A 160 -2.57 7.08 0.90
N ALA A 161 -3.53 6.19 0.60
CA ALA A 161 -4.02 5.19 1.55
C ALA A 161 -2.95 4.18 2.00
N LEU A 162 -1.90 3.95 1.19
CA LEU A 162 -0.76 3.11 1.57
C LEU A 162 0.26 3.86 2.42
N ARG A 163 0.22 5.21 2.43
CA ARG A 163 1.12 6.07 3.22
C ARG A 163 0.62 6.24 4.65
N VAL A 164 0.52 5.13 5.37
CA VAL A 164 -0.09 5.08 6.72
C VAL A 164 0.63 5.91 7.78
N LEU A 165 1.87 6.35 7.52
CA LEU A 165 2.67 7.17 8.43
C LEU A 165 2.64 8.67 8.07
N ASP A 166 1.78 9.09 7.12
CA ASP A 166 1.59 10.50 6.75
C ASP A 166 0.74 11.27 7.77
N SER A 167 1.15 11.22 9.04
CA SER A 167 0.59 12.01 10.12
C SER A 167 1.69 12.38 11.12
N PRO A 168 1.70 13.61 11.65
CA PRO A 168 2.66 13.99 12.68
C PRO A 168 2.48 13.20 13.99
N ARG A 169 1.36 12.48 14.16
CA ARG A 169 1.07 11.72 15.38
C ARG A 169 1.98 10.50 15.59
N PHE A 170 2.66 10.03 14.54
CA PHE A 170 3.61 8.93 14.62
C PHE A 170 5.01 9.37 15.07
N LEU A 171 5.34 10.65 14.90
CA LEU A 171 6.69 11.15 15.09
C LEU A 171 6.74 12.22 16.19
N ARG A 172 7.46 11.93 17.26
CA ARG A 172 7.81 12.94 18.27
C ARG A 172 9.09 13.63 17.84
N ASN A 173 9.06 14.96 17.86
CA ASN A 173 10.19 15.81 17.56
C ASN A 173 10.72 16.47 18.85
N ALA A 174 11.94 16.99 18.79
CA ALA A 174 12.53 17.77 19.86
C ALA A 174 11.64 18.99 20.21
N ALA A 175 11.72 19.45 21.46
CA ALA A 175 10.98 20.63 21.89
C ALA A 175 11.32 21.84 20.99
N GLY A 176 10.30 22.55 20.52
CA GLY A 176 10.44 23.71 19.63
C GLY A 176 10.54 23.38 18.13
N ALA A 177 10.68 22.11 17.75
CA ALA A 177 10.61 21.71 16.34
C ALA A 177 9.15 21.63 15.88
N PRO A 178 8.83 22.09 14.64
CA PRO A 178 7.48 21.98 14.11
C PRO A 178 7.09 20.51 13.92
N PRO A 179 5.81 20.14 14.15
CA PRO A 179 5.35 18.78 13.93
C PRO A 179 5.46 18.40 12.46
N THR A 180 6.07 17.23 12.18
CA THR A 180 6.19 16.68 10.83
C THR A 180 5.81 15.20 10.79
N SER A 181 5.30 14.73 9.64
CA SER A 181 5.04 13.30 9.42
C SER A 181 6.33 12.54 9.13
N ALA A 182 6.29 11.22 9.35
CA ALA A 182 7.41 10.34 9.04
C ALA A 182 7.75 10.37 7.55
N ASP A 183 6.76 10.51 6.66
CA ASP A 183 6.97 10.65 5.22
C ASP A 183 8.01 11.71 4.84
N ARG A 184 8.12 12.80 5.60
CA ARG A 184 9.12 13.84 5.32
C ARG A 184 10.55 13.46 5.68
N LEU A 185 10.76 12.39 6.45
CA LEU A 185 12.09 11.90 6.79
C LEU A 185 12.68 11.07 5.66
N GLY A 186 11.89 10.21 5.02
CA GLY A 186 12.43 9.19 4.09
C GLY A 186 11.78 9.10 2.71
N LEU A 187 10.72 9.85 2.42
CA LEU A 187 9.96 9.71 1.17
C LEU A 187 9.95 11.02 0.36
N SER A 188 10.50 10.95 -0.86
CA SER A 188 10.45 12.05 -1.83
C SER A 188 9.01 12.39 -2.26
N ARG A 189 8.79 13.62 -2.76
CA ARG A 189 7.47 14.04 -3.28
C ARG A 189 7.01 13.12 -4.41
N ASP A 190 7.91 12.91 -5.35
CA ASP A 190 7.80 11.99 -6.46
C ASP A 190 8.98 11.01 -6.32
N ALA A 191 8.74 9.89 -5.65
CA ALA A 191 9.80 8.95 -5.29
C ALA A 191 10.16 8.07 -6.50
N PHE A 192 9.15 7.41 -7.06
CA PHE A 192 9.29 6.56 -8.23
C PHE A 192 7.97 6.50 -9.01
N SER A 193 8.07 6.14 -10.28
CA SER A 193 6.92 5.75 -11.10
C SER A 193 6.88 4.25 -11.30
N PHE A 194 5.68 3.74 -11.51
CA PHE A 194 5.45 2.34 -11.80
C PHE A 194 4.33 2.17 -12.82
N GLU A 195 4.45 1.15 -13.66
CA GLU A 195 3.42 0.74 -14.62
C GLU A 195 3.52 -0.77 -14.87
N VAL A 196 2.43 -1.39 -15.30
CA VAL A 196 2.48 -2.80 -15.67
C VAL A 196 3.02 -2.97 -17.08
N GLY A 197 4.06 -3.78 -17.19
CA GLY A 197 4.67 -4.24 -18.43
C GLY A 197 4.40 -5.72 -18.69
N PRO A 198 4.90 -6.24 -19.83
CA PRO A 198 4.59 -7.59 -20.30
C PRO A 198 5.16 -8.73 -19.43
N GLU A 199 6.26 -8.51 -18.70
CA GLU A 199 6.86 -9.55 -17.82
C GLU A 199 7.10 -9.00 -16.40
N GLY A 200 6.18 -8.16 -15.92
CA GLY A 200 6.22 -7.60 -14.56
C GLY A 200 5.98 -6.10 -14.53
N TRP A 201 6.37 -5.48 -13.42
CA TRP A 201 6.20 -4.05 -13.19
C TRP A 201 7.44 -3.30 -13.63
N LEU A 202 7.24 -2.20 -14.35
CA LEU A 202 8.31 -1.31 -14.76
C LEU A 202 8.41 -0.20 -13.73
N ILE A 203 9.55 -0.08 -13.06
CA ILE A 203 9.83 0.90 -11.99
C ILE A 203 10.88 1.89 -12.50
N ALA A 204 10.61 3.18 -12.36
CA ALA A 204 11.59 4.22 -12.69
C ALA A 204 11.72 5.22 -11.53
N ARG A 205 12.95 5.58 -11.18
CA ARG A 205 13.21 6.61 -10.18
C ARG A 205 12.76 7.97 -10.72
N LEU A 206 12.13 8.76 -9.85
CA LEU A 206 11.75 10.14 -10.16
C LEU A 206 12.53 11.16 -9.30
N SER A 207 13.32 10.68 -8.35
CA SER A 207 14.08 11.51 -7.43
C SER A 207 15.44 10.89 -7.13
N ASP A 208 16.50 11.66 -7.37
CA ASP A 208 17.88 11.23 -7.14
C ASP A 208 18.18 10.97 -5.66
N SER A 209 17.47 11.65 -4.76
CA SER A 209 17.59 11.47 -3.32
C SER A 209 16.78 10.29 -2.77
N GLN A 210 15.97 9.64 -3.61
CA GLN A 210 15.19 8.48 -3.20
C GLN A 210 15.96 7.19 -3.47
N ASP A 211 16.33 6.50 -2.39
CA ASP A 211 16.80 5.11 -2.48
C ASP A 211 15.60 4.17 -2.67
N LEU A 212 15.81 3.18 -3.52
CA LEU A 212 14.85 2.13 -3.82
C LEU A 212 15.52 0.77 -3.68
N TYR A 213 14.87 -0.17 -3.00
CA TYR A 213 15.37 -1.53 -2.84
C TYR A 213 14.34 -2.54 -3.31
N HIS A 214 14.77 -3.49 -4.12
CA HIS A 214 13.99 -4.65 -4.52
C HIS A 214 14.17 -5.77 -3.49
N LEU A 215 13.06 -6.28 -2.96
CA LEU A 215 13.01 -7.51 -2.18
C LEU A 215 12.18 -8.59 -2.90
N ASP A 216 12.52 -9.85 -2.70
CA ASP A 216 11.75 -11.00 -3.19
C ASP A 216 10.41 -11.15 -2.43
N GLU A 217 9.64 -12.18 -2.79
CA GLU A 217 8.34 -12.47 -2.17
C GLU A 217 8.42 -12.82 -0.67
N GLN A 218 9.60 -13.21 -0.15
CA GLN A 218 9.87 -13.45 1.27
C GLN A 218 10.52 -12.27 1.99
N LEU A 219 10.63 -11.10 1.35
CA LEU A 219 11.35 -9.91 1.82
C LEU A 219 12.88 -10.07 1.89
N GLY A 220 13.44 -11.05 1.19
CA GLY A 220 14.87 -11.19 0.97
C GLY A 220 15.39 -10.12 0.01
N PHE A 221 16.57 -9.57 0.28
CA PHE A 221 17.15 -8.53 -0.58
C PHE A 221 17.58 -9.08 -1.94
N VAL A 222 17.19 -8.39 -3.01
CA VAL A 222 17.56 -8.73 -4.39
C VAL A 222 18.50 -7.69 -4.99
N ALA A 223 18.14 -6.41 -4.93
CA ALA A 223 18.95 -5.33 -5.53
C ALA A 223 18.66 -3.95 -4.92
N ALA A 224 19.64 -3.05 -4.96
CA ALA A 224 19.40 -1.61 -4.93
C ALA A 224 19.10 -1.14 -6.35
N ILE A 225 18.11 -0.25 -6.51
CA ILE A 225 17.69 0.26 -7.80
C ILE A 225 18.19 1.70 -7.92
N ASP A 226 19.40 1.87 -8.45
CA ASP A 226 20.10 3.16 -8.44
C ASP A 226 20.04 3.89 -9.79
N THR A 227 19.85 3.17 -10.90
CA THR A 227 19.98 3.75 -12.25
C THR A 227 18.71 3.71 -13.09
N ALA A 228 17.59 3.24 -12.53
CA ALA A 228 16.35 3.08 -13.27
C ALA A 228 15.73 4.44 -13.64
N THR A 229 15.61 4.73 -14.93
CA THR A 229 14.98 5.96 -15.46
C THR A 229 13.67 5.63 -16.18
N PRO A 230 12.83 6.63 -16.52
CA PRO A 230 11.63 6.40 -17.31
C PRO A 230 11.89 5.75 -18.70
N GLU A 231 13.05 6.01 -19.29
CA GLU A 231 13.49 5.45 -20.58
C GLU A 231 14.10 4.05 -20.43
N GLN A 232 14.71 3.78 -19.27
CA GLN A 232 15.31 2.49 -18.93
C GLN A 232 14.78 2.03 -17.56
N PRO A 233 13.51 1.58 -17.49
CA PRO A 233 12.91 1.19 -16.22
C PRO A 233 13.49 -0.14 -15.72
N TYR A 234 13.54 -0.27 -14.39
CA TYR A 234 13.83 -1.52 -13.72
C TYR A 234 12.62 -2.44 -13.78
N ARG A 235 12.86 -3.73 -14.04
CA ARG A 235 11.79 -4.73 -14.08
C ARG A 235 11.67 -5.43 -12.73
N LEU A 236 10.54 -5.22 -12.07
CA LEU A 236 10.17 -5.86 -10.82
C LEU A 236 9.22 -7.04 -11.11
N PRO A 237 9.56 -8.29 -10.75
CA PRO A 237 8.67 -9.43 -10.96
C PRO A 237 7.35 -9.29 -10.17
N PRO A 238 6.24 -9.86 -10.66
CA PRO A 238 5.01 -9.95 -9.87
C PRO A 238 5.24 -10.69 -8.54
N GLY A 239 4.59 -10.23 -7.48
CA GLY A 239 4.72 -10.73 -6.12
C GLY A 239 5.98 -10.26 -5.38
N HIS A 240 6.88 -9.55 -6.04
CA HIS A 240 8.06 -8.97 -5.40
C HIS A 240 7.73 -7.60 -4.79
N HIS A 241 8.68 -7.10 -4.00
CA HIS A 241 8.50 -5.90 -3.21
C HIS A 241 9.50 -4.81 -3.58
N LEU A 242 9.07 -3.57 -3.40
CA LEU A 242 9.88 -2.37 -3.50
C LEU A 242 9.85 -1.64 -2.15
N VAL A 243 11.03 -1.30 -1.63
CA VAL A 243 11.17 -0.43 -0.47
C VAL A 243 11.39 1.01 -0.95
N ALA A 244 10.54 1.93 -0.50
CA ALA A 244 10.67 3.36 -0.73
C ALA A 244 10.31 4.13 0.54
N GLY A 245 11.28 4.84 1.12
CA GLY A 245 11.10 5.51 2.41
C GLY A 245 10.75 4.49 3.51
N HIS A 246 9.60 4.65 4.17
CA HIS A 246 9.17 3.74 5.26
C HIS A 246 8.30 2.58 4.77
N TYR A 247 8.08 2.47 3.47
CA TYR A 247 7.05 1.60 2.90
C TYR A 247 7.68 0.47 2.11
N VAL A 248 7.23 -0.76 2.40
CA VAL A 248 7.55 -1.95 1.60
C VAL A 248 6.29 -2.32 0.82
N LEU A 249 6.30 -2.04 -0.47
CA LEU A 249 5.17 -2.19 -1.37
C LEU A 249 5.33 -3.47 -2.18
N ARG A 250 4.34 -4.36 -2.13
CA ARG A 250 4.24 -5.55 -2.97
C ARG A 250 3.46 -5.24 -4.24
N PHE A 251 3.89 -5.78 -5.36
CA PHE A 251 3.29 -5.56 -6.67
C PHE A 251 2.73 -6.86 -7.24
N ASP A 252 1.41 -7.03 -7.25
CA ASP A 252 0.72 -8.26 -7.67
C ASP A 252 0.06 -8.09 -9.04
N ALA A 253 0.09 -9.16 -9.86
CA ALA A 253 -0.51 -9.19 -11.20
C ALA A 253 -2.03 -9.36 -11.19
#